data_AF-A0A1H3VPN7-F1
#
_entry.id   AF-A0A1H3VPN7-F1
#
_cell.length_a   1.000
_cell.length_b   1.000
_cell.length_c   1.000
_cell.angle_alpha   90.00
_cell.angle_beta   90.00
_cell.angle_gamma   90.00
#
_symmetry.space_group_name_H-M   'P 1'
#
loop_
_entity.id
_entity.type
_entity.pdbx_description
1 polymer ?
#
loop_
_entity_poly.entity_id
_entity_poly.type
_entity_poly.pdbx_seq_one_letter_code
_entity_poly.pdbx_strand_id
1 'polypeptide(L)' 'MNKKDQMTVENFVSTGMDLETLYICFKDFSKEEIADIYNNYKENQVNVNTDSTGVSINCS' A
#
# COMPACT_ATOMS: atom_id res chain seq x y z
N MET A 1 9.89 11.62 -4.38
CA MET A 1 8.45 11.63 -4.71
C MET A 1 7.73 12.72 -3.90
N ASN A 2 6.71 13.40 -4.46
CA ASN A 2 5.92 14.37 -3.68
C ASN A 2 4.83 13.65 -2.84
N LYS A 3 4.28 14.31 -1.82
CA LYS A 3 3.29 13.68 -0.91
C LYS A 3 2.02 13.19 -1.61
N LYS A 4 1.59 13.87 -2.68
CA LYS A 4 0.37 13.50 -3.42
C LYS A 4 0.59 12.22 -4.21
N ASP A 5 1.75 12.09 -4.84
CA ASP A 5 2.15 10.91 -5.60
C ASP A 5 2.32 9.72 -4.66
N GLN A 6 2.95 9.92 -3.50
CA GLN A 6 3.11 8.89 -2.47
C GLN A 6 1.75 8.34 -2.01
N MET A 7 0.81 9.23 -1.64
CA MET A 7 -0.55 8.84 -1.26
C MET A 7 -1.28 8.10 -2.38
N THR A 8 -1.00 8.46 -3.63
CA THR A 8 -1.60 7.79 -4.78
C THR A 8 -1.07 6.36 -4.92
N VAL A 9 0.25 6.16 -4.83
CA VAL A 9 0.87 4.82 -4.83
C VAL A 9 0.35 3.96 -3.68
N GLU A 10 0.29 4.52 -2.45
CA GLU A 10 -0.27 3.83 -1.27
C GLU A 10 -1.73 3.40 -1.50
N ASN A 11 -2.56 4.26 -2.08
CA ASN A 11 -3.94 3.92 -2.43
C ASN A 11 -4.01 2.76 -3.42
N PHE A 12 -3.16 2.75 -4.46
CA PHE A 12 -3.13 1.60 -5.38
C PHE A 12 -2.63 0.32 -4.71
N VAL A 13 -1.62 0.41 -3.84
CA VAL A 13 -1.17 -0.76 -3.05
C VAL A 13 -2.32 -1.28 -2.18
N SER A 14 -3.12 -0.39 -1.57
CA SER A 14 -4.27 -0.75 -0.75
C SER A 14 -5.39 -1.46 -1.51
N THR A 15 -5.53 -1.20 -2.81
CA THR A 15 -6.47 -1.93 -3.68
C THR A 15 -6.00 -3.33 -4.04
N GLY A 16 -4.81 -3.75 -3.58
CA GLY A 16 -4.24 -5.06 -3.85
C GLY A 16 -3.42 -5.11 -5.14
N MET A 17 -2.93 -3.96 -5.61
CA MET A 17 -2.15 -3.88 -6.83
C MET A 17 -0.70 -4.34 -6.61
N ASP A 18 -0.18 -5.16 -7.54
CA ASP A 18 1.16 -5.72 -7.44
C ASP A 18 2.27 -4.70 -7.75
N LEU A 19 3.44 -4.91 -7.15
CA LEU A 19 4.62 -4.04 -7.32
C LEU A 19 5.02 -3.85 -8.79
N GLU A 20 4.93 -4.90 -9.61
CA GLU A 20 5.21 -4.82 -11.04
C GLU A 20 4.24 -3.88 -11.76
N THR A 21 2.95 -3.96 -11.42
CA THR A 21 1.92 -3.07 -11.98
C THR A 21 2.17 -1.63 -11.56
N LEU A 22 2.60 -1.39 -10.31
CA LEU A 22 2.98 -0.05 -9.86
C LEU A 22 4.14 0.51 -10.68
N TYR A 23 5.17 -0.28 -10.99
CA TYR A 23 6.27 0.19 -11.88
C TYR A 23 5.79 0.56 -13.29
N ILE A 24 4.74 -0.09 -13.79
CA ILE A 24 4.16 0.23 -15.10
C ILE A 24 3.28 1.48 -15.02
N CYS A 25 2.53 1.68 -13.94
CA CYS A 25 1.68 2.85 -13.73
C CYS A 25 2.47 4.12 -13.39
N PHE A 26 3.59 3.96 -12.69
CA PHE A 26 4.41 5.04 -12.12
C PHE A 26 5.80 5.08 -12.77
N LYS A 27 5.85 5.10 -14.11
CA LYS A 27 7.12 5.11 -14.88
C LYS A 27 7.98 6.35 -14.65
N ASP A 28 7.34 7.44 -14.22
CA ASP A 28 8.00 8.72 -13.93
C ASP A 28 8.71 8.72 -12.57
N PHE A 29 8.54 7.64 -11.78
CA PHE A 29 9.13 7.50 -10.45
C PHE A 29 10.15 6.37 -10.40
N SER A 30 11.06 6.47 -9.45
CA SER A 30 12.11 5.46 -9.26
C SER A 30 11.50 4.18 -8.71
N LYS A 31 11.95 3.03 -9.22
CA LYS A 31 11.53 1.72 -8.70
C LYS A 31 11.82 1.57 -7.21
N GLU A 32 12.93 2.13 -6.73
CA GLU A 32 13.30 2.15 -5.31
C GLU A 32 12.25 2.87 -4.46
N GLU A 33 11.82 4.07 -4.88
CA GLU A 33 10.79 4.83 -4.16
C GLU A 33 9.44 4.10 -4.12
N ILE A 34 9.04 3.47 -5.23
CA ILE A 34 7.81 2.68 -5.29
C ILE A 34 7.92 1.42 -4.42
N ALA A 35 9.08 0.75 -4.42
CA ALA A 35 9.34 -0.43 -3.60
C ALA A 35 9.30 -0.10 -2.10
N ASP A 36 9.90 1.02 -1.69
CA ASP A 36 9.85 1.48 -0.31
C ASP A 36 8.42 1.72 0.16
N ILE A 37 7.58 2.36 -0.65
CA ILE A 37 6.17 2.59 -0.32
C ILE A 37 5.41 1.26 -0.22
N TYR A 38 5.59 0.37 -1.20
CA TYR A 38 4.94 -0.93 -1.23
C TYR A 38 5.31 -1.79 0.00
N ASN A 39 6.60 -1.85 0.33
CA ASN A 39 7.11 -2.60 1.47
C ASN A 39 6.62 -2.01 2.79
N ASN A 40 6.73 -0.69 2.99
CA ASN A 40 6.20 -0.02 4.18
C ASN A 40 4.70 -0.26 4.35
N TYR A 41 3.92 -0.21 3.27
CA TYR A 41 2.49 -0.48 3.33
C TYR A 41 2.19 -1.93 3.70
N LYS A 42 2.93 -2.90 3.14
CA LYS A 42 2.78 -4.32 3.47
C LYS A 42 3.23 -4.63 4.90
N GLU A 43 4.34 -4.09 5.37
CA GLU A 43 4.81 -4.22 6.75
C GLU A 43 3.79 -3.62 7.74
N ASN A 44 3.22 -2.46 7.41
CA ASN A 44 2.14 -1.87 8.20
C ASN A 44 0.85 -2.70 8.14
N GLN A 45 0.47 -3.29 7.00
CA GLN A 45 -0.65 -4.23 6.94
C GLN A 45 -0.40 -5.48 7.80
N VAL A 46 0.84 -6.00 7.85
CA VAL A 46 1.18 -7.14 8.71
C VAL A 46 1.04 -6.75 10.18
N ASN A 47 1.47 -5.55 10.57
CA ASN A 47 1.27 -5.05 11.93
C ASN A 47 -0.22 -4.80 12.25
N VAL A 48 -0.99 -4.22 11.33
CA VAL A 48 -2.44 -3.97 11.50
C VAL A 48 -3.24 -5.29 11.52
N ASN A 49 -2.82 -6.32 10.78
CA ASN A 49 -3.46 -7.64 10.84
C ASN A 49 -3.07 -8.44 12.10
N THR A 50 -1.95 -8.10 12.74
CA THR A 50 -1.59 -8.66 14.06
C THR A 50 -2.36 -7.95 15.19
N ASP A 51 -2.69 -6.67 15.00
CA ASP A 51 -3.72 -5.93 15.74
C ASP A 51 -5.08 -6.01 15.04
N SER A 52 -5.45 -7.21 14.59
CA SER A 52 -6.84 -7.55 14.27
C SER A 52 -7.65 -7.51 15.57
N THR A 53 -7.89 -6.28 16.04
CA THR A 53 -9.11 -5.88 16.69
C THR A 53 -10.22 -6.50 15.86
N GLY A 54 -10.77 -7.59 16.39
CA GLY A 54 -11.92 -8.25 15.84
C GLY A 54 -13.06 -7.24 15.77
N VAL A 55 -13.19 -6.59 14.62
CA VAL A 55 -14.45 -5.94 14.28
C VAL A 55 -15.32 -7.03 13.69
N SER A 56 -15.77 -7.94 14.57
CA SER A 56 -16.96 -8.72 14.32
C SER A 56 -18.11 -7.73 14.20
N ILE A 57 -18.44 -7.36 12.96
CA ILE A 57 -19.66 -6.62 12.65
C ILE A 57 -20.80 -7.58 12.98
N ASN A 58 -21.31 -7.49 14.20
CA ASN A 58 -22.55 -8.13 14.62
C ASN A 58 -23.69 -7.37 13.93
N CYS A 59 -24.10 -7.84 12.75
CA CYS A 59 -25.39 -7.47 12.17
C CYS A 59 -26.47 -8.27 12.90
N SER A 60 -26.90 -7.76 14.05
CA SER A 60 -28.10 -8.19 14.78
C SER A 60 -29.38 -7.85 14.03
#